data_AF-A0AA91RNV9-F1
#
_entry.id   AF-A0AA91RNV9-F1
#
_cell.length_a   1.000
_cell.length_b   1.000
_cell.length_c   1.000
_cell.angle_alpha   90.00
_cell.angle_beta   90.00
_cell.angle_gamma   90.00
#
_symmetry.space_group_name_H-M   'P 1'
#
loop_
_entity.id
_entity.type
_entity.pdbx_description
1 polymer ?
#
loop_
_entity_poly.entity_id
_entity_poly.type
_entity_poly.pdbx_seq_one_letter_code
_entity_poly.pdbx_strand_id
1 'polypeptide(L)'
;MRMFEVTPQEFANAIAKLMGEWSRYGQRLEEQQGANIDESCRWNRKKLRPNDVRAIRDMKLSGESNRNIADLFGVNPATVSRIVRGIYHKEVV
;
A
#
# COMPACT_ATOMS: atom_id res chain seq x y z
N MET A 1 -34.23 -7.39 30.23
CA MET A 1 -33.51 -7.58 28.94
C MET A 1 -34.09 -6.58 27.95
N ARG A 2 -33.41 -5.44 27.68
CA ARG A 2 -33.79 -4.54 26.59
C ARG A 2 -32.86 -4.85 25.41
N MET A 3 -33.44 -5.33 24.31
CA MET A 3 -32.73 -5.44 23.04
C MET A 3 -32.37 -4.02 22.59
N PHE A 4 -31.08 -3.78 22.35
CA PHE A 4 -30.60 -2.51 21.83
C PHE A 4 -30.95 -2.43 20.35
N GLU A 5 -32.10 -1.84 20.03
CA GLU A 5 -32.40 -1.38 18.68
C GLU A 5 -31.56 -0.12 18.43
N VAL A 6 -30.38 -0.30 17.83
CA VAL A 6 -29.61 0.83 17.31
C VAL A 6 -30.46 1.49 16.25
N THR A 7 -30.84 2.75 16.45
CA THR A 7 -31.64 3.45 15.46
C THR A 7 -30.84 3.62 14.17
N PRO A 8 -31.48 3.58 12.98
CA PRO A 8 -30.78 3.81 11.72
C PRO A 8 -29.99 5.12 11.71
N GLN A 9 -30.45 6.13 12.47
CA GLN A 9 -29.78 7.41 12.63
C GLN A 9 -28.51 7.30 13.50
N GLU A 10 -28.52 6.52 14.57
CA GLU A 10 -27.33 6.27 15.40
C GLU A 10 -26.27 5.47 14.64
N PHE A 11 -26.69 4.51 13.81
CA PHE A 11 -25.78 3.79 12.91
C PHE A 11 -25.19 4.71 11.84
N ALA A 12 -26.01 5.57 11.22
CA ALA A 12 -25.55 6.56 10.26
C ALA A 12 -24.55 7.55 10.89
N ASN A 13 -24.81 7.98 12.13
CA ASN A 13 -23.92 8.88 12.88
C ASN A 13 -22.60 8.19 13.27
N ALA A 14 -22.65 6.91 13.64
CA ALA A 14 -21.45 6.11 13.93
C ALA A 14 -20.61 5.89 12.66
N ILE A 15 -21.25 5.62 11.51
CA ILE A 15 -20.57 5.54 10.22
C ILE A 15 -19.98 6.89 9.83
N ALA A 16 -20.72 8.00 9.95
CA ALA A 16 -20.21 9.33 9.60
C ALA A 16 -19.00 9.73 10.48
N LYS A 17 -19.04 9.38 11.78
CA LYS A 17 -17.91 9.61 12.70
C LYS A 17 -16.69 8.76 12.33
N LEU A 18 -16.90 7.47 12.04
CA LEU A 18 -15.85 6.58 11.55
C LEU A 18 -15.31 7.10 10.21
N MET A 19 -16.15 7.37 9.21
CA MET A 19 -15.70 7.87 7.91
C MET A 19 -14.95 9.21 7.99
N GLY A 20 -15.31 10.10 8.92
CA GLY A 20 -14.56 11.33 9.21
C GLY A 20 -13.21 11.10 9.92
N GLU A 21 -13.08 10.03 10.70
CA GLU A 21 -11.81 9.57 11.31
C GLU A 21 -10.93 8.84 10.28
N TRP A 22 -11.53 8.03 9.39
CA TRP A 22 -10.84 7.34 8.30
C TRP A 22 -10.37 8.30 7.21
N SER A 23 -11.07 9.41 6.96
CA SER A 23 -10.59 10.51 6.11
C SER A 23 -9.29 11.14 6.67
N ARG A 24 -9.20 11.31 7.99
CA ARG A 24 -7.96 11.73 8.68
C ARG A 24 -6.87 10.66 8.67
N TYR A 25 -7.24 9.38 8.63
CA TYR A 25 -6.28 8.28 8.49
C TYR A 25 -5.70 8.19 7.07
N GLY A 26 -6.53 8.41 6.05
CA GLY A 26 -6.12 8.51 4.64
C GLY A 26 -5.13 9.64 4.40
N GLN A 27 -5.39 10.83 4.96
CA GLN A 27 -4.49 11.98 4.89
C GLN A 27 -3.09 11.70 5.46
N ARG A 28 -3.01 10.97 6.58
CA ARG A 28 -1.76 10.64 7.27
C ARG A 28 -0.91 9.59 6.53
N LEU A 29 -1.56 8.65 5.83
CA LEU A 29 -0.88 7.67 4.96
C LEU A 29 -0.32 8.32 3.68
N GLU A 30 -0.94 9.39 3.20
CA GLU A 30 -0.46 10.20 2.09
C GLU A 30 0.71 11.11 2.50
N GLU A 31 0.66 11.66 3.72
CA GLU A 31 1.68 12.53 4.30
C GLU A 31 3.03 11.81 4.53
N GLN A 32 3.00 10.56 5.01
CA GLN A 32 4.21 9.72 5.08
C GLN A 32 4.77 9.34 3.70
N GLN A 33 3.92 9.34 2.67
CA GLN A 33 4.33 9.05 1.29
C GLN A 33 4.80 10.31 0.52
N GLY A 34 4.37 11.50 0.92
CA GLY A 34 4.66 12.78 0.27
C GLY A 34 5.92 13.51 0.75
N ALA A 35 6.46 13.20 1.93
CA ALA A 35 7.56 13.96 2.54
C ALA A 35 8.99 13.54 2.14
N ASN A 36 9.16 12.55 1.25
CA ASN A 36 10.46 12.16 0.71
C ASN A 36 10.56 12.49 -0.78
N ILE A 37 10.41 13.78 -1.11
CA ILE A 37 10.65 14.29 -2.46
C ILE A 37 11.99 15.04 -2.48
N ASP A 38 13.08 14.27 -2.70
CA ASP A 38 14.32 14.83 -3.20
C ASP A 38 14.06 15.37 -4.62
N GLU A 39 14.01 16.70 -4.71
CA GLU A 39 13.64 17.46 -5.90
C GLU A 39 14.63 17.28 -7.07
N SER A 40 15.79 16.64 -6.84
CA SER A 40 16.74 16.26 -7.90
C SER A 40 16.28 15.07 -8.76
N CYS A 41 15.26 14.30 -8.34
CA CYS A 41 14.81 13.06 -8.99
C CYS A 41 13.52 13.21 -9.83
N ARG A 42 13.27 14.38 -10.43
CA ARG A 42 12.04 14.64 -11.20
C ARG A 42 11.85 13.75 -12.45
N TRP A 43 12.88 13.00 -12.85
CA TRP A 43 12.84 12.16 -14.07
C TRP A 43 12.67 10.65 -13.84
N ASN A 44 12.84 10.11 -12.63
CA ASN A 44 12.71 8.67 -12.37
C ASN A 44 12.25 8.39 -10.94
N ARG A 45 11.05 8.85 -10.55
CA ARG A 45 10.43 8.41 -9.30
C ARG A 45 10.23 6.89 -9.39
N LYS A 46 11.05 6.12 -8.66
CA LYS A 46 10.90 4.67 -8.57
C LYS A 46 9.51 4.41 -7.96
N LYS A 47 8.64 3.75 -8.73
CA LYS A 47 7.26 3.43 -8.31
C LYS A 47 7.22 2.50 -7.09
N LEU A 48 8.32 1.80 -6.82
CA LEU A 48 8.44 0.86 -5.71
C LEU A 48 9.41 1.40 -4.66
N ARG A 49 9.00 1.31 -3.40
CA ARG A 49 9.83 1.61 -2.23
C ARG A 49 10.58 0.34 -1.77
N PRO A 50 11.62 0.49 -0.94
CA PRO A 50 12.32 -0.66 -0.36
C PRO A 50 11.42 -1.66 0.36
N ASN A 51 10.40 -1.18 1.07
CA ASN A 51 9.45 -2.07 1.77
C ASN A 51 8.60 -2.88 0.78
N ASP A 52 8.19 -2.28 -0.34
CA ASP A 52 7.45 -2.98 -1.40
C ASP A 52 8.31 -4.08 -2.01
N VAL A 53 9.61 -3.81 -2.21
CA VAL A 53 10.57 -4.78 -2.72
C VAL A 53 10.72 -5.99 -1.78
N ARG A 54 10.75 -5.75 -0.46
CA ARG A 54 10.76 -6.82 0.55
C ARG A 54 9.48 -7.64 0.50
N ALA A 55 8.32 -6.99 0.50
CA ALA A 55 7.02 -7.65 0.41
C ALA A 55 6.88 -8.49 -0.88
N ILE A 56 7.37 -7.98 -2.03
CA ILE A 56 7.41 -8.72 -3.29
C ILE A 56 8.25 -10.01 -3.17
N ARG A 57 9.39 -9.97 -2.48
CA ARG A 57 10.24 -11.14 -2.27
C ARG A 57 9.60 -12.13 -1.31
N ASP A 58 9.00 -11.65 -0.22
CA ASP A 58 8.32 -12.50 0.77
C ASP A 58 7.13 -13.23 0.15
N MET A 59 6.32 -12.52 -0.64
CA MET A 59 5.23 -13.13 -1.42
C MET A 59 5.75 -14.15 -2.42
N LYS A 60 6.90 -13.87 -3.05
CA LYS A 60 7.47 -14.84 -3.98
C LYS A 60 7.90 -16.12 -3.27
N LEU A 61 8.48 -15.98 -2.07
CA LEU A 61 8.86 -17.11 -1.21
C LEU A 61 7.64 -17.88 -0.71
N SER A 62 6.50 -17.21 -0.48
CA SER A 62 5.23 -17.88 -0.13
C SER A 62 4.57 -18.60 -1.31
N GLY A 63 5.19 -18.61 -2.50
CA GLY A 63 4.72 -19.35 -3.66
C GLY A 63 3.84 -18.55 -4.63
N GLU A 64 3.66 -17.24 -4.42
CA GLU A 64 2.82 -16.43 -5.31
C GLU A 64 3.38 -16.33 -6.73
N SER A 65 2.46 -16.20 -7.68
CA SER A 65 2.82 -16.02 -9.09
C SER A 65 3.30 -14.60 -9.36
N ASN A 66 4.26 -14.44 -10.26
CA ASN A 66 4.78 -13.10 -10.60
C ASN A 66 3.71 -12.19 -11.21
N ARG A 67 2.67 -12.78 -11.83
CA ARG A 67 1.53 -12.04 -12.39
C ARG A 67 0.66 -11.46 -11.27
N ASN A 68 0.25 -12.29 -10.31
CA ASN A 68 -0.54 -11.84 -9.17
C ASN A 68 0.19 -10.75 -8.37
N ILE A 69 1.49 -10.94 -8.13
CA ILE A 69 2.32 -9.94 -7.45
C ILE A 69 2.35 -8.64 -8.26
N ALA A 70 2.51 -8.72 -9.59
CA ALA A 70 2.48 -7.55 -10.45
C ALA A 70 1.14 -6.79 -10.37
N ASP A 71 0.02 -7.50 -10.36
CA ASP A 71 -1.32 -6.93 -10.28
C ASP A 71 -1.53 -6.21 -8.94
N LEU A 72 -1.07 -6.81 -7.83
CA LEU A 72 -1.16 -6.23 -6.48
C LEU A 72 -0.34 -4.94 -6.32
N PHE A 73 0.85 -4.87 -6.94
CA PHE A 73 1.74 -3.72 -6.84
C PHE A 73 1.62 -2.74 -8.02
N GLY A 74 0.75 -3.00 -9.00
CA GLY A 74 0.58 -2.15 -10.18
C GLY A 74 1.84 -2.03 -11.04
N VAL A 75 2.63 -3.10 -11.15
CA VAL A 75 3.89 -3.13 -11.90
C VAL A 75 3.88 -4.19 -13.00
N ASN A 76 4.83 -4.10 -13.93
CA ASN A 76 5.00 -5.13 -14.94
C ASN A 76 5.52 -6.44 -14.29
N PRO A 77 5.01 -7.64 -14.67
CA PRO A 77 5.54 -8.92 -14.19
C PRO A 77 7.06 -9.10 -14.40
N ALA A 78 7.62 -8.48 -15.43
CA ALA A 78 9.06 -8.45 -15.67
C ALA A 78 9.81 -7.60 -14.63
N THR A 79 9.18 -6.57 -14.05
CA THR A 79 9.72 -5.80 -12.93
C THR A 79 9.81 -6.67 -11.68
N VAL A 80 8.75 -7.44 -11.39
CA VAL A 80 8.75 -8.44 -10.30
C VAL A 80 9.89 -9.44 -10.48
N SER A 81 10.06 -9.97 -11.69
CA SER A 81 11.18 -10.88 -11.99
C SER A 81 12.56 -10.25 -11.73
N ARG A 82 12.76 -8.98 -12.12
CA ARG A 82 14.02 -8.27 -11.86
C ARG A 82 14.26 -8.02 -10.36
N ILE A 83 13.21 -7.81 -9.58
CA ILE A 83 13.28 -7.61 -8.13
C ILE A 83 13.64 -8.92 -7.42
N VAL A 84 12.96 -10.00 -7.78
CA VAL A 84 13.23 -11.34 -7.23
C VAL A 84 14.66 -11.77 -7.55
N ARG A 85 15.16 -11.46 -8.74
CA ARG A 85 16.56 -11.73 -9.14
C ARG A 85 17.59 -10.76 -8.54
N GLY A 86 17.17 -9.76 -7.77
CA GLY A 86 18.06 -8.76 -7.20
C GLY A 86 18.76 -7.90 -8.25
N ILE A 87 18.16 -7.70 -9.43
CA ILE A 87 18.70 -6.82 -10.48
C ILE A 87 18.19 -5.39 -10.29
N TYR A 88 16.96 -5.26 -9.79
CA TYR A 88 16.30 -4.00 -9.49
C TYR A 88 16.25 -3.80 -7.97
N HIS A 89 16.46 -2.57 -7.49
CA HIS A 89 16.57 -2.25 -6.05
C HIS A 89 17.58 -3.13 -5.29
N LYS A 90 18.83 -3.14 -5.76
CA LYS A 90 19.94 -3.92 -5.20
C LYS A 90 20.32 -3.50 -3.77
N GLU A 91 20.07 -2.25 -3.45
CA GLU A 91 20.30 -1.65 -2.12
C GLU A 91 19.41 -2.25 -1.03
N VAL A 92 18.30 -2.88 -1.43
CA VAL A 92 17.36 -3.51 -0.53
C VAL A 92 17.77 -4.97 -0.45
N VAL A 93 18.48 -5.33 0.60
CA VAL A 93 18.74 -6.71 1.00
C VAL A 93 17.90 -7.01 2.24
#